data_AF-A0A1A7XTV6-F1
#
_entry.id   AF-A0A1A7XTV6-F1
#
_cell.length_a   1.000
_cell.length_b   1.000
_cell.length_c   1.000
_cell.angle_alpha   90.00
_cell.angle_beta   90.00
_cell.angle_gamma   90.00
#
_symmetry.space_group_name_H-M   'P 1'
#
loop_
_entity.id
_entity.type
_entity.pdbx_description
1 polymer ?
#
loop_
_entity_poly.entity_id
_entity_poly.type
_entity_poly.pdbx_seq_one_letter_code
_entity_poly.pdbx_strand_id
1 'polypeptide(L)' 'LVCNKIFFVLECFSAWYLEHLRCYEVCKKDPDQLMVAEPSELNHYVPLSSYTVQGRLLISPKVFLVH' A
#
# COMPACT_ATOMS: atom_id res chain seq x y z
N LEU A 1 -16.01 -8.51 -11.83
CA LEU A 1 -15.86 -8.35 -13.29
C LEU A 1 -17.15 -7.74 -13.80
N VAL A 2 -17.13 -6.45 -14.15
CA VAL A 2 -18.32 -5.71 -14.60
C VAL A 2 -18.03 -5.24 -16.01
N CYS A 3 -18.93 -5.52 -16.96
CA CYS A 3 -18.75 -5.13 -18.37
C CYS A 3 -17.39 -5.55 -18.98
N ASN A 4 -16.90 -6.76 -18.69
CA ASN A 4 -15.60 -7.27 -19.13
C ASN A 4 -14.37 -6.46 -18.68
N LYS A 5 -14.55 -5.57 -17.70
CA LYS A 5 -13.46 -4.83 -17.07
C LYS A 5 -13.19 -5.36 -15.64
N ILE A 6 -11.91 -5.39 -15.29
CA ILE A 6 -11.44 -5.71 -13.94
C ILE A 6 -11.36 -4.39 -13.18
N PHE A 7 -11.84 -4.42 -11.94
CA PHE A 7 -11.75 -3.31 -11.00
C PHE A 7 -11.25 -3.86 -9.67
N PHE A 8 -10.47 -3.04 -8.97
CA PHE A 8 -10.03 -3.31 -7.61
C PHE A 8 -10.81 -2.45 -6.63
N VAL A 9 -11.21 -3.05 -5.51
CA VAL A 9 -11.72 -2.31 -4.35
C VAL A 9 -10.56 -2.16 -3.38
N LEU A 10 -10.21 -0.92 -3.06
CA LEU A 10 -9.02 -0.59 -2.28
C LEU A 10 -9.39 0.21 -1.03
N GLU A 11 -8.66 -0.06 0.06
CA GLU A 11 -8.63 0.82 1.23
C GLU A 11 -7.60 1.95 1.01
N CYS A 12 -7.96 3.18 1.36
CA CYS A 12 -7.07 4.32 1.25
C CYS A 12 -6.23 4.52 2.52
N PHE A 13 -4.91 4.64 2.34
CA PHE A 13 -3.97 4.94 3.41
C PHE A 13 -3.26 6.26 3.15
N SER A 14 -3.01 7.01 4.22
CA SER A 14 -1.99 8.06 4.23
C SER A 14 -0.66 7.44 4.66
N ALA A 15 0.43 7.88 4.05
CA ALA A 15 1.76 7.37 4.34
C ALA A 15 2.76 8.51 4.54
N TRP A 16 3.69 8.37 5.47
CA TRP A 16 4.84 9.24 5.61
C TRP A 16 6.12 8.43 5.80
N TYR A 17 7.21 8.94 5.24
CA TYR A 17 8.50 8.25 5.27
C TYR A 17 9.20 8.48 6.62
N LEU A 18 9.59 7.39 7.27
CA LEU A 18 10.38 7.36 8.48
C LEU A 18 11.84 7.05 8.11
N GLU A 19 12.65 8.10 7.98
CA GLU A 19 14.02 8.01 7.47
C GLU A 19 14.92 7.06 8.27
N HIS A 20 14.86 7.14 9.60
CA HIS A 20 15.67 6.33 10.51
C HIS A 20 15.35 4.82 10.42
N LEU A 21 14.15 4.45 9.97
CA LEU A 21 13.75 3.05 9.74
C LEU A 21 13.73 2.66 8.27
N ARG A 22 13.91 3.62 7.36
CA ARG A 22 13.78 3.45 5.90
C ARG A 22 12.47 2.77 5.50
N CYS A 23 11.39 3.14 6.16
CA CYS A 23 10.05 2.60 5.91
C CYS A 23 9.02 3.73 5.84
N TYR A 24 7.80 3.40 5.45
CA TYR A 24 6.66 4.29 5.56
C TYR A 24 5.74 3.80 6.67
N GLU A 25 5.33 4.70 7.54
CA GLU A 25 4.22 4.44 8.44
C GLU A 25 2.93 4.73 7.69
N VAL A 26 1.98 3.79 7.74
CA VAL A 26 0.68 3.93 7.08
C VAL A 26 -0.43 4.05 8.10
N CYS A 27 -1.33 4.98 7.84
CA CYS A 27 -2.51 5.21 8.65
C CYS A 27 -3.75 5.18 7.77
N LYS A 28 -4.79 4.48 8.25
CA LYS A 28 -6.10 4.51 7.59
C LYS A 28 -6.61 5.94 7.61
N LYS A 29 -6.95 6.47 6.42
CA LYS A 29 -7.46 7.83 6.31
C LYS A 29 -8.89 7.92 6.86
N ASP A 30 -9.72 6.95 6.49
CA ASP A 30 -11.07 6.74 6.99
C ASP A 30 -11.42 5.24 6.81
N PRO A 31 -11.80 4.50 7.87
CA PRO A 31 -12.11 3.08 7.77
C PRO A 31 -13.31 2.76 6.85
N ASP A 32 -14.19 3.73 6.58
CA ASP A 32 -15.37 3.52 5.74
C ASP A 32 -15.16 3.99 4.29
N GLN A 33 -13.98 4.53 3.97
CA GLN A 33 -13.67 5.06 2.64
C GLN A 33 -12.95 4.02 1.76
N LEU A 34 -13.75 3.28 0.98
CA LEU A 34 -13.27 2.42 -0.09
C LEU A 34 -13.23 3.20 -1.42
N MET A 35 -12.20 2.93 -2.23
CA MET A 35 -12.11 3.41 -3.60
C MET A 35 -12.16 2.27 -4.60
N VAL A 36 -12.69 2.55 -5.79
CA VAL A 36 -12.67 1.62 -6.93
C VAL A 36 -11.63 2.14 -7.91
N ALA A 37 -10.71 1.28 -8.36
CA ALA A 37 -9.68 1.62 -9.32
C ALA A 37 -9.64 0.60 -10.48
N GLU A 38 -9.43 1.08 -11.70
CA GLU A 38 -9.01 0.27 -12.85
C GLU A 38 -7.52 -0.12 -12.72
N PRO A 39 -7.09 -1.27 -13.27
CA PRO A 39 -5.70 -1.70 -13.25
C PRO A 39 -4.71 -0.66 -13.80
N SER A 40 -5.14 0.16 -14.77
CA SER A 40 -4.36 1.25 -15.38
C SER A 40 -4.12 2.44 -14.44
N GLU A 41 -4.92 2.59 -13.39
CA GLU A 41 -4.80 3.66 -12.39
C GLU A 41 -3.84 3.27 -11.25
N LEU A 42 -3.41 2.00 -11.20
CA LEU A 42 -2.44 1.53 -10.21
C LEU A 42 -1.02 1.84 -10.68
N ASN A 43 -0.23 2.49 -9.82
CA ASN A 43 1.21 2.69 -10.03
C ASN A 43 1.97 1.35 -10.15
N HIS A 44 3.23 1.43 -10.58
CA HIS A 44 4.13 0.27 -10.64
C HIS A 44 4.10 -0.58 -9.36
N TYR A 45 4.09 -1.90 -9.54
CA TYR A 45 4.17 -2.87 -8.46
C TYR A 45 5.60 -2.89 -7.90
N VAL A 46 5.84 -2.13 -6.84
CA VAL A 46 7.00 -2.38 -5.98
C VAL A 46 6.56 -3.42 -4.96
N PRO A 47 7.25 -4.56 -4.84
CA PRO A 47 6.94 -5.53 -3.80
C PRO A 47 7.15 -4.84 -2.44
N LEU A 48 6.11 -4.81 -1.62
CA LEU A 48 6.17 -4.23 -0.28
C LEU A 48 6.19 -5.35 0.77
N SER A 49 6.87 -5.09 1.88
CA SER A 49 6.78 -5.85 3.12
C SER A 49 5.98 -5.03 4.12
N SER A 50 4.87 -5.58 4.61
CA SER A 50 4.15 -5.01 5.76
C SER A 50 4.60 -5.67 7.06
N TYR A 51 4.67 -4.88 8.13
CA TYR A 51 4.97 -5.36 9.48
C TYR A 51 4.39 -4.40 10.52
N THR A 52 4.12 -4.92 11.71
CA THR A 52 3.52 -4.14 12.80
C THR A 52 4.52 -3.97 13.94
N VAL A 53 4.77 -2.73 14.35
CA VAL A 53 5.63 -2.40 15.50
C VAL A 53 4.85 -1.52 16.46
N GLN A 54 4.66 -1.98 17.70
CA GLN A 54 3.95 -1.22 18.74
C GLN A 54 2.56 -0.72 18.29
N GLY A 55 1.83 -1.54 17.53
CA GLY A 55 0.49 -1.20 17.00
C GLY A 55 0.49 -0.32 15.74
N ARG A 56 1.66 0.11 15.25
CA ARG A 56 1.80 0.90 14.02
C ARG A 56 2.04 -0.03 12.83
N LEU A 57 1.29 0.16 11.76
CA LEU A 57 1.50 -0.54 10.50
C LEU A 57 2.56 0.18 9.69
N LEU A 58 3.65 -0.53 9.40
CA LEU A 58 4.78 -0.03 8.63
C LEU A 58 4.89 -0.83 7.32
N ILE A 59 5.28 -0.16 6.26
CA ILE A 59 5.58 -0.75 4.96
C ILE A 59 7.00 -0.38 4.54
N SER A 60 7.76 -1.34 4.03
CA SER A 60 9.06 -1.09 3.40
C SER A 60 9.10 -1.70 2.00
N PRO A 61 9.81 -1.08 1.04
CA PRO A 61 10.12 -1.74 -0.21
C PRO A 61 10.89 -3.04 0.07
N LYS A 62 10.43 -4.16 -0.51
CA LYS A 62 11.22 -5.39 -0.56
C LYS A 62 12.37 -5.14 -1.51
N VAL A 63 13.53 -4.88 -0.94
CA VAL A 63 14.78 -4.92 -1.68
C VAL A 63 15.14 -6.39 -1.81
N PHE A 64 14.88 -6.99 -2.97
CA PHE A 64 15.51 -8.25 -3.30
C PHE A 64 17.00 -7.94 -3.51
N LEU A 65 17.83 -8.25 -2.52
CA LEU A 65 19.26 -8.38 -2.77
C LEU A 65 19.41 -9.60 -3.68
N VAL A 66 19.48 -9.35 -4.97
CA VAL A 66 19.90 -10.35 -5.94
C VAL A 66 21.37 -10.61 -5.63
N HIS A 67 21.64 -11.66 -4.86
CA HIS A 67 22.98 -12.22 -4.70
C HIS A 67 23.30 -13.14 -5.87
#